data_AF-A0A5B3GN66-F1
#
_entry.id   AF-A0A5B3GN66-F1
#
_cell.length_a   1.000
_cell.length_b   1.000
_cell.length_c   1.000
_cell.angle_alpha   90.00
_cell.angle_beta   90.00
_cell.angle_gamma   90.00
#
_symmetry.space_group_name_H-M   'P 1'
#
loop_
_entity.id
_entity.type
_entity.pdbx_description
1 polymer ?
#
loop_
_entity_poly.entity_id
_entity_poly.type
_entity_poly.pdbx_seq_one_letter_code
_entity_poly.pdbx_strand_id
1 'polypeptide(L)'
;MRTETVTYQIFSLGELSPEARARAYRKWLNDEPEYGWNAENKQTLNAFCDLLGIRCNKWEYDGYSYSFSWYSPYEDTIENLHGARLAAYLHNNFGSHLFVPKIYYKGRRRRRSRLFCTTECPLTEYYMDNMILDPIYCFFTHPDDTTFYDLIECCLDTFFRACRDDARYCRSEEYFAELAESNAWEYLASGTAYHLIN
;
A
#
# COMPACT_ATOMS: atom_id res chain seq x y z
N MET A 1 -31.91 18.87 42.02
CA MET A 1 -30.90 18.32 41.11
C MET A 1 -29.65 18.07 41.96
N ARG A 2 -29.27 16.81 42.18
CA ARG A 2 -28.06 16.46 42.94
C ARG A 2 -26.92 16.31 41.95
N THR A 3 -25.82 17.01 42.17
CA THR A 3 -24.59 16.88 41.39
C THR A 3 -23.71 15.88 42.12
N GLU A 4 -23.40 14.74 41.49
CA GLU A 4 -22.44 13.78 42.01
C GLU A 4 -21.10 13.96 41.27
N THR A 5 -20.02 14.08 42.02
CA THR A 5 -18.66 14.16 41.47
C THR A 5 -18.06 12.76 41.48
N VAL A 6 -17.72 12.24 40.30
CA VAL A 6 -17.04 10.95 40.14
C VAL A 6 -15.60 11.22 39.69
N THR A 7 -14.63 10.63 40.40
CA THR A 7 -13.20 10.75 40.08
C THR A 7 -12.74 9.47 39.37
N TYR A 8 -12.12 9.60 38.21
CA TYR A 8 -11.55 8.48 37.45
C TYR A 8 -10.02 8.51 37.51
N GLN A 9 -9.40 7.33 37.60
CA GLN A 9 -7.98 7.15 37.30
C GLN A 9 -7.87 6.73 35.83
N ILE A 10 -7.07 7.49 35.08
CA ILE A 10 -6.82 7.30 33.65
C ILE A 10 -5.39 6.78 33.46
N PHE A 11 -5.22 5.93 32.46
CA PHE A 11 -4.00 5.21 32.14
C PHE A 11 -3.74 5.30 30.64
N SER A 12 -2.48 5.38 30.25
CA SER A 12 -2.05 5.10 28.88
C SER A 12 -2.16 3.59 28.58
N LEU A 13 -2.14 3.21 27.31
CA LEU A 13 -2.25 1.80 26.92
C LEU A 13 -1.15 0.92 27.54
N GLY A 14 0.08 1.46 27.66
CA GLY A 14 1.24 0.76 28.22
C GLY A 14 1.18 0.52 29.74
N GLU A 15 0.31 1.24 30.45
CA GLU A 15 0.14 1.12 31.91
C GLU A 15 -0.97 0.13 32.29
N LEU A 16 -1.74 -0.35 31.31
CA LEU A 16 -2.82 -1.31 31.55
C LEU A 16 -2.28 -2.72 31.87
N SER A 17 -3.05 -3.48 32.65
CA SER A 17 -2.81 -4.91 32.79
C SER A 17 -2.99 -5.61 31.43
N PRO A 18 -2.35 -6.77 31.19
CA PRO A 18 -2.52 -7.53 29.95
C PRO A 18 -3.99 -7.83 29.62
N GLU A 19 -4.81 -8.12 30.63
CA GLU A 19 -6.25 -8.40 30.46
C GLU A 19 -7.03 -7.16 30.06
N ALA A 20 -6.71 -6.00 30.65
CA ALA A 20 -7.32 -4.72 30.31
C ALA A 20 -6.92 -4.28 28.90
N ARG A 21 -5.65 -4.44 28.52
CA ARG A 21 -5.15 -4.16 27.17
C ARG A 21 -5.83 -5.03 26.11
N ALA A 22 -5.94 -6.34 26.37
CA ALA A 22 -6.65 -7.26 25.47
C ALA A 22 -8.15 -6.94 25.35
N ARG A 23 -8.77 -6.35 26.37
CA ARG A 23 -10.16 -5.89 26.31
C ARG A 23 -10.29 -4.63 25.45
N ALA A 24 -9.38 -3.66 25.64
CA ALA A 24 -9.33 -2.44 24.85
C ALA A 24 -9.16 -2.76 23.36
N TYR A 25 -8.21 -3.63 23.02
CA TYR A 25 -7.97 -4.09 21.66
C TYR A 25 -9.19 -4.79 21.04
N ARG A 26 -9.81 -5.75 21.75
CA ARG A 26 -11.02 -6.43 21.26
C ARG A 26 -12.18 -5.46 21.03
N LYS A 27 -12.34 -4.46 21.90
CA LYS A 27 -13.38 -3.44 21.74
C LYS A 27 -13.11 -2.61 20.49
N TRP A 28 -11.89 -2.12 20.32
CA TRP A 28 -11.47 -1.38 19.12
C TRP A 28 -11.69 -2.19 17.84
N LEU A 29 -11.31 -3.47 17.83
CA LEU A 29 -11.49 -4.34 16.66
C LEU A 29 -12.98 -4.58 16.32
N ASN A 30 -13.83 -4.70 17.34
CA ASN A 30 -15.28 -4.85 17.19
C ASN A 30 -15.97 -3.57 16.70
N ASP A 31 -15.32 -2.41 16.85
CA ASP A 31 -15.81 -1.15 16.30
C ASP A 31 -15.45 -1.00 14.80
N GLU A 32 -14.94 -2.08 14.20
CA GLU A 32 -14.64 -2.22 12.77
C GLU A 32 -13.80 -1.06 12.22
N PRO A 33 -12.52 -0.97 12.62
CA PRO A 33 -11.66 0.12 12.15
C PRO A 33 -11.57 0.09 10.62
N GLU A 34 -11.82 1.25 10.01
CA GLU A 34 -11.81 1.41 8.55
C GLU A 34 -10.38 1.34 8.00
N TYR A 35 -10.21 0.63 6.88
CA TYR A 35 -8.96 0.65 6.12
C TYR A 35 -8.93 1.88 5.22
N GLY A 36 -8.14 2.89 5.61
CA GLY A 36 -8.13 4.21 5.00
C GLY A 36 -7.40 4.36 3.66
N TRP A 37 -6.65 3.35 3.20
CA TRP A 37 -5.75 3.47 2.04
C TRP A 37 -6.33 2.95 0.72
N ASN A 38 -7.62 2.59 0.71
CA ASN A 38 -8.30 2.08 -0.48
C ASN A 38 -8.23 3.04 -1.68
N ALA A 39 -8.28 4.35 -1.43
CA ALA A 39 -8.27 5.35 -2.48
C ALA A 39 -6.90 5.45 -3.16
N GLU A 40 -5.83 5.47 -2.38
CA GLU A 40 -4.43 5.52 -2.81
C GLU A 40 -4.03 4.24 -3.54
N ASN A 41 -4.37 3.07 -2.98
CA ASN A 41 -4.16 1.77 -3.64
C ASN A 41 -4.83 1.75 -5.02
N LYS A 42 -6.08 2.22 -5.11
CA LYS A 42 -6.80 2.32 -6.38
C LYS A 42 -6.14 3.29 -7.38
N GLN A 43 -5.55 4.39 -6.89
CA GLN A 43 -4.81 5.32 -7.75
C GLN A 43 -3.56 4.67 -8.34
N THR A 44 -2.76 3.95 -7.54
CA THR A 44 -1.61 3.19 -8.02
C THR A 44 -2.02 2.16 -9.07
N LEU A 45 -3.06 1.36 -8.80
CA LEU A 45 -3.57 0.36 -9.74
C LEU A 45 -3.99 0.99 -11.08
N ASN A 46 -4.76 2.08 -11.03
CA ASN A 46 -5.20 2.78 -12.24
C ASN A 46 -4.01 3.33 -13.02
N ALA A 47 -3.05 3.98 -12.35
CA ALA A 47 -1.87 4.53 -13.01
C ALA A 47 -1.01 3.44 -13.66
N PHE A 48 -0.88 2.27 -13.01
CA PHE A 48 -0.22 1.09 -13.58
C PHE A 48 -0.95 0.55 -14.81
N CYS A 49 -2.28 0.39 -14.72
CA CYS A 49 -3.10 -0.06 -15.84
C CYS A 49 -3.04 0.91 -17.03
N ASP A 50 -3.14 2.21 -16.78
CA ASP A 50 -3.07 3.26 -17.79
C ASP A 50 -1.69 3.31 -18.47
N LEU A 51 -0.61 3.16 -17.69
CA LEU A 51 0.76 3.12 -18.22
C LEU A 51 0.94 1.98 -19.22
N LEU A 52 0.48 0.79 -18.87
CA LEU A 52 0.70 -0.44 -19.64
C LEU A 52 -0.42 -0.76 -20.61
N GLY A 53 -1.46 0.09 -20.69
CA GLY A 53 -2.60 -0.11 -21.59
C GLY A 53 -3.43 -1.37 -21.28
N ILE A 54 -3.41 -1.86 -20.04
CA ILE A 54 -4.16 -3.04 -19.59
C ILE A 54 -5.40 -2.62 -18.78
N ARG A 55 -6.26 -3.57 -18.41
CA ARG A 55 -7.44 -3.31 -17.56
C ARG A 55 -7.50 -4.30 -16.41
N CYS A 56 -7.63 -3.80 -15.18
CA CYS A 56 -7.90 -4.61 -13.99
C CYS A 56 -9.15 -4.04 -13.28
N ASN A 57 -10.32 -4.57 -13.62
CA ASN A 57 -11.61 -4.02 -13.17
C ASN A 57 -12.35 -4.92 -12.17
N LYS A 58 -11.99 -6.20 -12.11
CA LYS A 58 -12.58 -7.17 -11.19
C LYS A 58 -11.52 -7.51 -10.16
N TRP A 59 -11.59 -6.87 -9.02
CA TRP A 59 -10.66 -7.12 -7.93
C TRP A 59 -11.32 -6.81 -6.59
N GLU A 60 -10.84 -7.48 -5.56
CA GLU A 60 -11.21 -7.29 -4.16
C GLU A 60 -10.05 -7.70 -3.29
N TYR A 61 -9.92 -7.08 -2.13
CA TYR A 61 -9.00 -7.53 -1.09
C TYR A 61 -9.53 -7.09 0.27
N ASP A 62 -9.15 -7.85 1.29
CA ASP A 62 -9.33 -7.52 2.70
C ASP A 62 -8.08 -7.96 3.49
N GLY A 63 -8.14 -7.96 4.82
CA GLY A 63 -7.03 -8.42 5.66
C GLY A 63 -6.77 -9.94 5.63
N TYR A 64 -7.50 -10.72 4.85
CA TYR A 64 -7.44 -12.18 4.83
C TYR A 64 -7.17 -12.75 3.43
N SER A 65 -7.73 -12.14 2.40
CA SER A 65 -7.72 -12.64 1.03
C SER A 65 -7.66 -11.50 0.02
N TYR A 66 -7.30 -11.85 -1.21
CA TYR A 66 -7.43 -10.98 -2.36
C TYR A 66 -7.78 -11.83 -3.58
N SER A 67 -8.48 -11.22 -4.53
CA SER A 67 -8.71 -11.78 -5.85
C SER A 67 -8.66 -10.67 -6.89
N PHE A 68 -8.20 -11.01 -8.10
CA PHE A 68 -8.17 -10.07 -9.21
C PHE A 68 -8.32 -10.81 -10.54
N SER A 69 -8.79 -10.07 -11.54
CA SER A 69 -8.82 -10.49 -12.94
C SER A 69 -8.54 -9.28 -13.79
N TRP A 70 -7.64 -9.47 -14.75
CA TRP A 70 -7.20 -8.44 -15.66
C TRP A 70 -7.31 -8.91 -17.11
N TYR A 71 -7.21 -7.95 -18.01
CA TYR A 71 -7.30 -8.15 -19.45
C TYR A 71 -6.31 -7.21 -20.14
N SER A 72 -5.64 -7.72 -21.16
CA SER A 72 -4.81 -6.93 -22.07
C SER A 72 -5.46 -6.89 -23.46
N PRO A 73 -5.49 -5.72 -24.12
CA PRO A 73 -5.95 -5.60 -25.50
C PRO A 73 -4.86 -5.97 -26.52
N TYR A 74 -3.68 -6.37 -26.07
CA TYR A 74 -2.57 -6.70 -26.94
C TYR A 74 -2.81 -8.00 -27.69
N GLU A 75 -2.21 -8.12 -28.87
CA GLU A 75 -2.16 -9.38 -29.60
C GLU A 75 -1.27 -10.39 -28.88
N ASP A 76 -1.53 -11.70 -29.07
CA ASP A 76 -0.72 -12.80 -28.55
C ASP A 76 0.79 -12.61 -28.82
N THR A 77 1.15 -11.95 -29.93
CA THR A 77 2.55 -11.68 -30.27
C THR A 77 3.27 -10.77 -29.26
N ILE A 78 2.55 -9.84 -28.65
CA ILE A 78 3.06 -8.94 -27.60
C ILE A 78 2.95 -9.63 -26.24
N GLU A 79 1.83 -10.29 -25.94
CA GLU A 79 1.65 -10.98 -24.66
C GLU A 79 2.70 -12.08 -24.42
N ASN A 80 3.17 -12.72 -25.49
CA ASN A 80 4.21 -13.75 -25.43
C ASN A 80 5.64 -13.22 -25.61
N LEU A 81 5.86 -11.89 -25.66
CA LEU A 81 7.23 -11.34 -25.60
C LEU A 81 7.88 -11.75 -24.30
N HIS A 82 9.13 -12.21 -24.36
CA HIS A 82 9.93 -12.62 -23.20
C HIS A 82 11.39 -12.20 -23.35
N GLY A 83 12.17 -12.37 -22.29
CA GLY A 83 13.61 -12.13 -22.26
C GLY A 83 14.02 -10.74 -22.76
N ALA A 84 15.13 -10.69 -23.51
CA ALA A 84 15.67 -9.43 -24.03
C ALA A 84 14.69 -8.66 -24.92
N ARG A 85 13.77 -9.35 -25.61
CA ARG A 85 12.76 -8.68 -26.47
C ARG A 85 11.71 -7.98 -25.64
N LEU A 86 11.23 -8.62 -24.57
CA LEU A 86 10.32 -7.99 -23.61
C LEU A 86 10.99 -6.80 -22.93
N ALA A 87 12.23 -6.95 -22.44
CA ALA A 87 12.97 -5.86 -21.80
C ALA A 87 13.12 -4.65 -22.74
N ALA A 88 13.49 -4.88 -24.00
CA ALA A 88 13.57 -3.82 -25.00
C ALA A 88 12.20 -3.17 -25.27
N TYR A 89 11.13 -3.96 -25.37
CA TYR A 89 9.78 -3.46 -25.56
C TYR A 89 9.34 -2.56 -24.40
N LEU A 90 9.51 -3.01 -23.16
CA LEU A 90 9.15 -2.25 -21.96
C LEU A 90 9.94 -0.95 -21.86
N HIS A 91 11.25 -1.00 -22.09
CA HIS A 91 12.10 0.20 -22.03
C HIS A 91 11.72 1.23 -23.10
N ASN A 92 11.48 0.78 -24.34
CA ASN A 92 11.19 1.68 -25.46
C ASN A 92 9.82 2.35 -25.34
N ASN A 93 8.81 1.64 -24.81
CA ASN A 93 7.44 2.16 -24.73
C ASN A 93 7.14 2.85 -23.40
N PHE A 94 7.66 2.32 -22.28
CA PHE A 94 7.29 2.76 -20.94
C PHE A 94 8.46 3.32 -20.12
N GLY A 95 9.70 3.19 -20.61
CA GLY A 95 10.91 3.54 -19.85
C GLY A 95 10.96 4.99 -19.35
N SER A 96 10.36 5.94 -20.07
CA SER A 96 10.30 7.34 -19.62
C SER A 96 9.44 7.57 -18.37
N HIS A 97 8.49 6.69 -18.10
CA HIS A 97 7.65 6.68 -16.90
C HIS A 97 8.25 5.78 -15.81
N LEU A 98 8.83 4.63 -16.20
CA LEU A 98 9.44 3.68 -15.26
C LEU A 98 10.77 4.19 -14.66
N PHE A 99 11.49 5.05 -15.39
CA PHE A 99 12.80 5.58 -14.99
C PHE A 99 12.79 7.11 -15.02
N VAL A 100 12.21 7.74 -13.99
CA VAL A 100 12.01 9.18 -13.93
C VAL A 100 13.35 9.92 -13.74
N PRO A 101 13.76 10.83 -14.64
CA PRO A 101 15.06 11.51 -14.50
C PRO A 101 15.16 12.39 -13.26
N LYS A 102 16.27 12.29 -12.51
CA LYS A 102 16.54 13.17 -11.36
C LYS A 102 16.59 14.64 -11.80
N ILE A 103 15.91 15.52 -11.05
CA ILE A 103 15.86 16.96 -11.33
C ILE A 103 16.81 17.68 -10.39
N TYR A 104 17.75 18.43 -10.96
CA TYR A 104 18.67 19.28 -10.21
C TYR A 104 18.27 20.75 -10.32
N TYR A 105 18.31 21.46 -9.20
CA TYR A 105 18.01 22.88 -9.11
C TYR A 105 19.27 23.71 -8.84
N LYS A 106 19.41 24.84 -9.52
CA LYS A 106 20.42 25.88 -9.23
C LYS A 106 19.76 27.25 -9.30
N GLY A 107 19.40 27.80 -8.14
CA GLY A 107 18.52 28.98 -8.06
C GLY A 107 17.18 28.69 -8.74
N ARG A 108 16.77 29.54 -9.69
CA ARG A 108 15.53 29.35 -10.47
C ARG A 108 15.66 28.41 -11.67
N ARG A 109 16.86 27.88 -11.95
CA ARG A 109 17.10 26.98 -13.10
C ARG A 109 16.91 25.53 -12.68
N ARG A 110 16.22 24.73 -13.51
CA ARG A 110 16.11 23.28 -13.36
C ARG A 110 16.78 22.55 -14.53
N ARG A 111 17.41 21.41 -14.25
CA ARG A 111 17.97 20.50 -15.27
C ARG A 111 17.54 19.08 -14.97
N ARG A 112 16.97 18.39 -15.96
CA ARG A 112 16.74 16.95 -15.90
C ARG A 112 18.04 16.20 -16.18
N SER A 113 18.33 15.20 -15.37
CA SER A 113 19.45 14.29 -15.61
C SER A 113 19.24 13.55 -16.93
N ARG A 114 20.33 13.19 -17.60
CA ARG A 114 20.32 12.27 -18.75
C ARG A 114 20.90 10.90 -18.41
N LEU A 115 21.39 10.75 -17.18
CA LEU A 115 22.14 9.57 -16.72
C LEU A 115 21.54 8.97 -15.45
N PHE A 116 21.03 9.81 -14.55
CA PHE A 116 20.49 9.38 -13.25
C PHE A 116 18.97 9.45 -13.27
N CYS A 117 18.32 8.32 -13.07
CA CYS A 117 16.89 8.21 -12.85
C CYS A 117 16.58 7.83 -11.39
N THR A 118 15.33 8.03 -11.00
CA THR A 118 14.72 7.46 -9.79
C THR A 118 13.68 6.43 -10.21
N THR A 119 13.55 5.40 -9.39
CA THR A 119 12.52 4.36 -9.45
C THR A 119 11.65 4.39 -8.19
N GLU A 120 11.80 5.42 -7.34
CA GLU A 120 11.03 5.58 -6.12
C GLU A 120 9.66 6.19 -6.46
N CYS A 121 8.61 5.40 -6.22
CA CYS A 121 7.20 5.76 -6.37
C CYS A 121 6.85 6.56 -7.64
N PRO A 122 7.18 6.06 -8.84
CA PRO A 122 7.15 6.87 -10.06
C PRO A 122 5.75 7.11 -10.65
N LEU A 123 4.69 6.49 -10.12
CA LEU A 123 3.33 6.58 -10.69
C LEU A 123 2.50 7.64 -9.97
N THR A 124 2.47 7.59 -8.65
CA THR A 124 1.58 8.34 -7.76
C THR A 124 2.29 8.95 -6.56
N GLU A 125 3.61 8.75 -6.42
CA GLU A 125 4.41 9.13 -5.25
C GLU A 125 4.06 8.34 -3.96
N TYR A 126 3.21 7.31 -4.07
CA TYR A 126 2.81 6.42 -2.98
C TYR A 126 3.60 5.10 -3.00
N TYR A 127 3.90 4.54 -1.81
CA TYR A 127 4.83 3.41 -1.69
C TYR A 127 4.35 2.12 -2.40
N MET A 128 3.05 1.96 -2.62
CA MET A 128 2.52 0.81 -3.36
C MET A 128 2.94 0.79 -4.83
N ASP A 129 3.34 1.94 -5.39
CA ASP A 129 3.98 1.98 -6.71
C ASP A 129 5.23 1.10 -6.76
N ASN A 130 6.02 1.08 -5.67
CA ASN A 130 7.20 0.24 -5.60
C ASN A 130 6.79 -1.23 -5.57
N MET A 131 5.70 -1.57 -4.88
CA MET A 131 5.20 -2.95 -4.81
C MET A 131 4.71 -3.45 -6.17
N ILE A 132 3.91 -2.65 -6.89
CA ILE A 132 3.36 -3.07 -8.19
C ILE A 132 4.42 -3.08 -9.30
N LEU A 133 5.46 -2.25 -9.20
CA LEU A 133 6.55 -2.19 -10.20
C LEU A 133 7.75 -3.07 -9.87
N ASP A 134 7.85 -3.62 -8.65
CA ASP A 134 8.99 -4.44 -8.23
C ASP A 134 9.28 -5.59 -9.19
N PRO A 135 8.29 -6.36 -9.70
CA PRO A 135 8.57 -7.43 -10.64
C PRO A 135 9.16 -6.92 -11.97
N ILE A 136 8.72 -5.76 -12.46
CA ILE A 136 9.28 -5.13 -13.67
C ILE A 136 10.76 -4.75 -13.43
N TYR A 137 11.07 -4.14 -12.29
CA TYR A 137 12.45 -3.76 -11.97
C TYR A 137 13.36 -4.96 -11.76
N CYS A 138 12.88 -5.98 -11.03
CA CYS A 138 13.58 -7.26 -10.90
C CYS A 138 13.85 -7.88 -12.28
N PHE A 139 12.84 -7.93 -13.16
CA PHE A 139 13.00 -8.41 -14.54
C PHE A 139 14.05 -7.63 -15.32
N PHE A 140 14.11 -6.30 -15.20
CA PHE A 140 15.15 -5.50 -15.86
C PHE A 140 16.58 -5.84 -15.39
N THR A 141 16.76 -6.26 -14.14
CA THR A 141 18.08 -6.65 -13.64
C THR A 141 18.56 -7.96 -14.25
N HIS A 142 17.66 -8.93 -14.42
CA HIS A 142 17.95 -10.25 -14.96
C HIS A 142 16.78 -10.74 -15.83
N PRO A 143 16.68 -10.30 -17.10
CA PRO A 143 15.60 -10.72 -17.98
C PRO A 143 15.64 -12.24 -18.22
N ASP A 144 14.55 -12.92 -17.90
CA ASP A 144 14.37 -14.36 -18.08
C ASP A 144 13.25 -14.66 -19.09
N ASP A 145 12.82 -15.91 -19.18
CA ASP A 145 11.78 -16.34 -20.13
C ASP A 145 10.35 -15.97 -19.69
N THR A 146 10.18 -15.15 -18.64
CA THR A 146 8.89 -14.58 -18.24
C THR A 146 8.26 -13.82 -19.40
N THR A 147 6.99 -14.12 -19.71
CA THR A 147 6.27 -13.43 -20.77
C THR A 147 5.73 -12.06 -20.30
N PHE A 148 5.28 -11.20 -21.22
CA PHE A 148 4.58 -9.98 -20.84
C PHE A 148 3.37 -10.31 -19.96
N TYR A 149 2.60 -11.33 -20.34
CA TYR A 149 1.44 -11.78 -19.56
C TYR A 149 1.84 -12.17 -18.13
N ASP A 150 2.82 -13.06 -17.98
CA ASP A 150 3.28 -13.55 -16.67
C ASP A 150 3.83 -12.41 -15.80
N LEU A 151 4.53 -11.45 -16.42
CA LEU A 151 5.07 -10.29 -15.72
C LEU A 151 3.97 -9.39 -15.17
N ILE A 152 2.92 -9.13 -15.96
CA ILE A 152 1.76 -8.35 -15.49
C ILE A 152 1.01 -9.07 -14.38
N GLU A 153 0.77 -10.38 -14.54
CA GLU A 153 0.17 -11.22 -13.49
C GLU A 153 0.96 -11.11 -12.18
N CYS A 154 2.30 -11.20 -12.26
CA CYS A 154 3.18 -11.10 -11.10
C CYS A 154 3.14 -9.71 -10.44
N CYS A 155 3.07 -8.63 -11.23
CA CYS A 155 2.91 -7.26 -10.72
C CYS A 155 1.60 -7.11 -9.93
N LEU A 156 0.48 -7.57 -10.51
CA LEU A 156 -0.83 -7.49 -9.87
C LEU A 156 -0.91 -8.38 -8.62
N ASP A 157 -0.38 -9.61 -8.67
CA ASP A 157 -0.32 -10.48 -7.49
C ASP A 157 0.49 -9.84 -6.37
N THR A 158 1.67 -9.30 -6.67
CA THR A 158 2.52 -8.64 -5.68
C THR A 158 1.83 -7.45 -5.05
N PHE A 159 1.14 -6.63 -5.86
CA PHE A 159 0.38 -5.48 -5.41
C PHE A 159 -0.81 -5.87 -4.52
N PHE A 160 -1.67 -6.79 -4.94
CA PHE A 160 -2.84 -7.18 -4.15
C PHE A 160 -2.45 -7.95 -2.88
N ARG A 161 -1.35 -8.72 -2.93
CA ARG A 161 -0.74 -9.31 -1.74
C ARG A 161 -0.30 -8.24 -0.74
N ALA A 162 0.38 -7.20 -1.21
CA ALA A 162 0.78 -6.08 -0.35
C ALA A 162 -0.44 -5.33 0.23
N CYS A 163 -1.48 -5.08 -0.57
CA CYS A 163 -2.72 -4.46 -0.09
C CYS A 163 -3.40 -5.30 1.01
N ARG A 164 -3.48 -6.62 0.84
CA ARG A 164 -4.01 -7.55 1.86
C ARG A 164 -3.18 -7.49 3.14
N ASP A 165 -1.86 -7.56 3.02
CA ASP A 165 -0.95 -7.59 4.17
C ASP A 165 -1.00 -6.27 4.95
N ASP A 166 -1.12 -5.14 4.25
CA ASP A 166 -1.29 -3.81 4.86
C ASP A 166 -2.67 -3.67 5.56
N ALA A 167 -3.75 -4.12 4.91
CA ALA A 167 -5.08 -4.16 5.51
C ALA A 167 -5.13 -5.07 6.75
N ARG A 168 -4.38 -6.18 6.73
CA ARG A 168 -4.24 -7.07 7.88
C ARG A 168 -3.49 -6.40 9.04
N TYR A 169 -2.40 -5.71 8.74
CA TYR A 169 -1.62 -4.98 9.74
C TYR A 169 -2.45 -3.87 10.39
N CYS A 170 -3.26 -3.13 9.62
CA CYS A 170 -4.18 -2.11 10.13
C CYS A 170 -5.26 -2.65 11.10
N ARG A 171 -5.33 -3.98 11.30
CA ARG A 171 -6.23 -4.65 12.25
C ARG A 171 -5.48 -5.42 13.34
N SER A 172 -4.16 -5.27 13.45
CA SER A 172 -3.33 -5.97 14.43
C SER A 172 -3.27 -5.26 15.79
N GLU A 173 -2.82 -5.96 16.83
CA GLU A 173 -2.64 -5.37 18.16
C GLU A 173 -1.50 -4.34 18.15
N GLU A 174 -0.47 -4.57 17.32
CA GLU A 174 0.65 -3.65 17.13
C GLU A 174 0.18 -2.32 16.55
N TYR A 175 -0.59 -2.34 15.44
CA TYR A 175 -1.13 -1.11 14.84
C TYR A 175 -2.05 -0.37 15.82
N PHE A 176 -2.91 -1.11 16.55
CA PHE A 176 -3.73 -0.53 17.61
C PHE A 176 -2.89 0.19 18.67
N ALA A 177 -1.78 -0.42 19.10
CA ALA A 177 -0.90 0.18 20.10
C ALA A 177 -0.22 1.45 19.60
N GLU A 178 0.31 1.43 18.38
CA GLU A 178 0.91 2.62 17.74
C GLU A 178 -0.11 3.74 17.58
N LEU A 179 -1.34 3.41 17.16
CA LEU A 179 -2.42 4.37 16.99
C LEU A 179 -2.86 4.98 18.34
N ALA A 180 -2.98 4.15 19.39
CA ALA A 180 -3.31 4.60 20.73
C ALA A 180 -2.25 5.54 21.31
N GLU A 181 -0.97 5.24 21.09
CA GLU A 181 0.15 6.08 21.51
C GLU A 181 0.18 7.41 20.74
N SER A 182 0.10 7.35 19.41
CA SER A 182 0.12 8.52 18.53
C SER A 182 -1.03 9.50 18.80
N ASN A 183 -2.22 8.98 19.13
CA ASN A 183 -3.38 9.79 19.48
C ASN A 183 -3.51 10.09 20.98
N ALA A 184 -2.55 9.66 21.82
CA ALA A 184 -2.60 9.79 23.27
C ALA A 184 -3.94 9.31 23.88
N TRP A 185 -4.41 8.14 23.43
CA TRP A 185 -5.66 7.57 23.94
C TRP A 185 -5.53 7.15 25.40
N GLU A 186 -6.53 7.53 26.18
CA GLU A 186 -6.61 7.27 27.62
C GLU A 186 -7.66 6.21 27.92
N TYR A 187 -7.37 5.38 28.92
CA TYR A 187 -8.17 4.25 29.33
C TYR A 187 -8.41 4.23 30.84
N LEU A 188 -9.56 3.69 31.26
CA LEU A 188 -9.74 3.27 32.64
C LEU A 188 -8.96 1.99 32.92
N ALA A 189 -8.72 1.67 34.21
CA ALA A 189 -8.10 0.40 34.62
C ALA A 189 -8.78 -0.87 34.06
N SER A 190 -10.05 -0.77 33.66
CA SER A 190 -10.80 -1.86 33.02
C SER A 190 -10.44 -2.09 31.54
N GLY A 191 -9.69 -1.17 30.91
CA GLY A 191 -9.43 -1.12 29.47
C GLY A 191 -10.53 -0.43 28.65
N THR A 192 -11.47 0.25 29.30
CA THR A 192 -12.48 1.07 28.60
C THR A 192 -11.88 2.40 28.20
N ALA A 193 -11.99 2.79 26.93
CA ALA A 193 -11.48 4.07 26.46
C ALA A 193 -12.25 5.22 27.12
N TYR A 194 -11.52 6.18 27.69
CA TYR A 194 -12.09 7.27 28.49
C TYR A 194 -12.93 8.23 27.64
N HIS A 195 -12.51 8.50 26.40
CA HIS A 195 -13.24 9.37 25.47
C HIS A 195 -14.63 8.85 25.06
N LEU A 196 -14.97 7.58 25.34
CA LEU A 196 -16.29 6.99 25.09
C LEU A 196 -17.27 7.15 26.27
N ILE A 197 -16.82 7.73 27.39
CA ILE A 197 -17.61 7.87 28.62
C ILE A 197 -18.23 9.29 28.71
N ASN A 198 -17.82 10.22 27.84
CA ASN A 198 -18.33 11.59 27.74
C ASN A 198 -19.17 11.81 26.48
#